data_AF-X0JMV7-F1
#
_entry.id   AF-X0JMV7-F1
#
_cell.length_a   1.000
_cell.length_b   1.000
_cell.length_c   1.000
_cell.angle_alpha   90.00
_cell.angle_beta   90.00
_cell.angle_gamma   90.00
#
_symmetry.space_group_name_H-M   'P 1'
#
loop_
_entity.id
_entity.type
_entity.pdbx_description
1 polymer ?
#
loop_
_entity_poly.entity_id
_entity_poly.type
_entity_poly.pdbx_seq_one_letter_code
_entity_poly.pdbx_strand_id
1 'polypeptide(L)'
;MQDTEVKTVVLVLGLPRCGTTSIAAALQADSLGIKSVLHASETAKHPARCEDILVALRYQDDDDIISRHSRICRATEGYAACAESLNALAEDLMDLYPDAKLILNIRPPSIPGETEGISWARSCKNTISFFTSPWVFTIVQKLSSSAVPVATVPNLLCRALPCELAGSVLRRRG
;
A
#
# COMPACT_ATOMS: atom_id res chain seq x y z
N MET A 1 -9.10 -12.56 -30.27
CA MET A 1 -8.44 -11.64 -29.34
C MET A 1 -7.92 -12.51 -28.20
N GLN A 2 -6.60 -12.69 -28.07
CA GLN A 2 -6.06 -13.50 -26.98
C GLN A 2 -6.19 -12.69 -25.69
N ASP A 3 -7.06 -13.12 -24.78
CA ASP A 3 -7.06 -12.67 -23.39
C ASP A 3 -5.69 -13.04 -22.81
N THR A 4 -4.78 -12.07 -22.80
CA THR A 4 -3.48 -12.24 -22.18
C THR A 4 -3.67 -11.86 -20.72
N GLU A 5 -3.70 -12.87 -19.85
CA GLU A 5 -3.72 -12.68 -18.41
C GLU A 5 -2.62 -11.70 -18.00
N VAL A 6 -3.00 -10.58 -17.39
CA VAL A 6 -2.05 -9.54 -16.98
C VAL A 6 -1.39 -10.00 -15.68
N LYS A 7 -0.20 -10.59 -15.80
CA LYS A 7 0.63 -10.98 -14.65
C LYS A 7 1.31 -9.74 -14.05
N THR A 8 1.31 -9.62 -12.72
CA THR A 8 2.06 -8.59 -12.00
C THR A 8 3.57 -8.79 -12.22
N VAL A 9 4.25 -7.79 -12.75
CA VAL A 9 5.67 -7.83 -13.10
C VAL A 9 6.53 -6.84 -12.32
N VAL A 10 5.93 -5.88 -11.62
CA VAL A 10 6.65 -4.89 -10.79
C VAL A 10 5.94 -4.67 -9.45
N LEU A 11 6.72 -4.70 -8.36
CA LEU A 11 6.27 -4.39 -7.01
C LEU A 11 7.03 -3.16 -6.49
N VAL A 12 6.30 -2.08 -6.22
CA VAL A 12 6.85 -0.84 -5.66
C VAL A 12 6.55 -0.81 -4.17
N LEU A 13 7.57 -1.18 -3.38
CA LEU A 13 7.47 -1.43 -1.94
C LEU A 13 7.79 -0.19 -1.08
N GLY A 14 8.06 0.96 -1.68
CA GLY A 14 8.24 2.19 -0.90
C GLY A 14 6.94 2.68 -0.28
N LEU A 15 7.03 3.15 0.96
CA LEU A 15 5.90 3.60 1.77
C LEU A 15 5.08 4.72 1.09
N PRO A 16 3.82 4.93 1.53
CA PRO A 16 3.08 6.14 1.22
C PRO A 16 3.96 7.37 1.40
N ARG A 17 3.82 8.36 0.51
CA ARG A 17 4.62 9.60 0.53
C ARG A 17 6.10 9.44 0.21
N CYS A 18 6.58 8.29 -0.27
CA CYS A 18 7.93 8.16 -0.81
C CYS A 18 8.03 8.41 -2.33
N GLY A 19 7.01 9.02 -2.96
CA GLY A 19 6.99 9.27 -4.40
C GLY A 19 6.30 8.17 -5.22
N THR A 20 5.46 7.36 -4.57
CA THR A 20 4.70 6.26 -5.17
C THR A 20 3.83 6.69 -6.35
N THR A 21 3.20 7.87 -6.28
CA THR A 21 2.42 8.44 -7.38
C THR A 21 3.28 8.76 -8.61
N SER A 22 4.46 9.35 -8.40
CA SER A 22 5.40 9.65 -9.49
C SER A 22 5.94 8.37 -10.12
N ILE A 23 6.21 7.34 -9.32
CA ILE A 23 6.63 6.03 -9.83
C ILE A 23 5.51 5.38 -10.63
N ALA A 24 4.27 5.38 -10.14
CA ALA A 24 3.13 4.85 -10.88
C ALA A 24 2.99 5.52 -12.26
N ALA A 25 3.08 6.86 -12.31
CA ALA A 25 3.07 7.60 -13.58
C ALA A 25 4.27 7.25 -14.48
N ALA A 26 5.47 7.09 -13.92
CA ALA A 26 6.66 6.70 -14.67
C ALA A 26 6.54 5.29 -15.27
N LEU A 27 6.00 4.33 -14.51
CA LEU A 27 5.73 2.97 -15.00
C LEU A 27 4.74 3.00 -16.18
N GLN A 28 3.73 3.87 -16.11
CA GLN A 28 2.71 4.04 -17.15
C GLN A 28 3.18 4.87 -18.35
N ALA A 29 4.30 5.57 -18.27
CA ALA A 29 4.84 6.35 -19.37
C ALA A 29 5.26 5.45 -20.54
N ASP A 30 5.22 5.98 -21.78
CA ASP A 30 5.51 5.24 -23.01
C ASP A 30 6.88 4.53 -23.00
N SER A 31 7.85 5.07 -22.26
CA SER A 31 9.18 4.47 -22.11
C SER A 31 9.18 3.12 -21.38
N LEU A 32 8.22 2.89 -20.47
CA LEU A 32 8.11 1.64 -19.70
C LEU A 32 6.86 0.83 -20.07
N GLY A 33 5.79 1.48 -20.54
CA GLY A 33 4.64 0.83 -21.15
C GLY A 33 3.80 -0.06 -20.22
N ILE A 34 3.95 0.05 -18.89
CA ILE A 34 3.20 -0.74 -17.93
C ILE A 34 1.82 -0.11 -17.77
N LYS A 35 0.84 -0.64 -18.50
CA LYS A 35 -0.47 0.02 -18.69
C LYS A 35 -1.34 0.09 -17.43
N SER A 36 -1.22 -0.86 -16.51
CA SER A 36 -2.03 -0.92 -15.29
C SER A 36 -1.18 -0.97 -14.03
N VAL A 37 -1.39 0.01 -13.13
CA VAL A 37 -0.70 0.12 -11.85
C VAL A 37 -1.72 0.25 -10.71
N LEU A 38 -1.68 -0.67 -9.75
CA LEU A 38 -2.51 -0.63 -8.55
C LEU A 38 -1.89 0.32 -7.53
N HIS A 39 -2.26 1.60 -7.61
CA HIS A 39 -1.90 2.64 -6.64
C HIS A 39 -3.05 2.87 -5.64
N ALA A 40 -2.78 3.44 -4.45
CA ALA A 40 -3.80 3.65 -3.41
C ALA A 40 -5.03 4.42 -3.92
N SER A 41 -4.82 5.43 -4.77
CA SER A 41 -5.90 6.20 -5.42
C SER A 41 -6.73 5.40 -6.42
N GLU A 42 -6.14 4.37 -7.04
CA GLU A 42 -6.85 3.47 -7.94
C GLU A 42 -7.63 2.44 -7.12
N THR A 43 -7.01 1.84 -6.11
CA THR A 43 -7.64 0.94 -5.15
C THR A 43 -8.92 1.55 -4.55
N ALA A 44 -8.86 2.83 -4.15
CA ALA A 44 -10.00 3.55 -3.58
C ALA A 44 -11.25 3.64 -4.49
N LYS A 45 -11.09 3.43 -5.81
CA LYS A 45 -12.22 3.41 -6.77
C LYS A 45 -12.95 2.06 -6.80
N HIS A 46 -12.37 1.02 -6.22
CA HIS A 46 -12.85 -0.37 -6.31
C HIS A 46 -13.10 -0.95 -4.91
N PRO A 47 -14.28 -0.72 -4.29
CA PRO A 47 -14.57 -1.15 -2.92
C PRO A 47 -14.31 -2.64 -2.65
N ALA A 48 -14.61 -3.52 -3.62
CA ALA A 48 -14.35 -4.96 -3.50
C ALA A 48 -12.85 -5.28 -3.31
N ARG A 49 -11.96 -4.55 -3.99
CA ARG A 49 -10.51 -4.71 -3.83
C ARG A 49 -10.04 -4.18 -2.48
N CYS A 50 -10.58 -3.04 -2.02
CA CYS A 50 -10.33 -2.55 -0.68
C CYS A 50 -10.69 -3.61 0.37
N GLU A 51 -11.82 -4.30 0.20
CA GLU A 51 -12.23 -5.38 1.10
C GLU A 51 -11.29 -6.58 1.05
N ASP A 52 -10.90 -7.04 -0.14
CA ASP A 52 -9.90 -8.12 -0.26
C ASP A 52 -8.57 -7.77 0.43
N ILE A 53 -8.08 -6.53 0.26
CA ILE A 53 -6.86 -6.04 0.92
C ILE A 53 -7.04 -6.00 2.45
N LEU A 54 -8.15 -5.44 2.93
CA LEU A 54 -8.42 -5.36 4.37
C LEU A 54 -8.52 -6.73 5.00
N VAL A 55 -9.13 -7.69 4.31
CA VAL A 55 -9.24 -9.08 4.77
C VAL A 55 -7.86 -9.75 4.76
N ALA A 56 -7.05 -9.57 3.71
CA ALA A 56 -5.68 -10.10 3.67
C ALA A 56 -4.81 -9.58 4.83
N LEU A 57 -4.92 -8.28 5.15
CA LEU A 57 -4.22 -7.67 6.28
C LEU A 57 -4.67 -8.20 7.65
N ARG A 58 -5.94 -8.62 7.79
CA ARG A 58 -6.42 -9.21 9.06
C ARG A 58 -5.84 -10.59 9.30
N TYR A 59 -5.64 -11.37 8.23
CA TYR A 59 -5.02 -12.69 8.30
C TYR A 59 -3.49 -12.66 8.34
N GLN A 60 -2.87 -11.50 8.52
CA GLN A 60 -1.41 -11.41 8.63
C GLN A 60 -0.90 -12.15 9.88
N ASP A 61 -1.70 -12.18 10.94
CA ASP A 61 -1.38 -12.84 12.22
C ASP A 61 -1.85 -14.31 12.28
N ASP A 62 -2.61 -14.78 11.28
CA ASP A 62 -3.17 -16.13 11.21
C ASP A 62 -2.36 -17.01 10.22
N ASP A 63 -2.19 -18.30 10.53
CA ASP A 63 -1.47 -19.26 9.68
C ASP A 63 -2.21 -19.65 8.38
N ASP A 64 -3.27 -18.93 7.99
CA ASP A 64 -4.05 -19.20 6.77
C ASP A 64 -3.49 -18.45 5.55
N ILE A 65 -2.28 -18.86 5.16
CA ILE A 65 -1.55 -18.32 3.99
C ILE A 65 -2.35 -18.50 2.69
N ILE A 66 -3.10 -19.58 2.54
CA ILE A 66 -3.85 -19.88 1.31
C ILE A 66 -4.98 -18.86 1.12
N SER A 67 -5.76 -18.59 2.16
CA SER A 67 -6.81 -17.58 2.10
C SER A 67 -6.24 -16.18 1.88
N ARG A 68 -5.13 -15.84 2.54
CA ARG A 68 -4.44 -14.56 2.37
C ARG A 68 -3.94 -14.37 0.94
N HIS A 69 -3.27 -15.38 0.38
CA HIS A 69 -2.81 -15.36 -1.01
C HIS A 69 -3.95 -15.24 -2.02
N SER A 70 -5.06 -15.96 -1.81
CA SER A 70 -6.25 -15.85 -2.66
C SER A 70 -6.82 -14.42 -2.67
N ARG A 71 -6.83 -13.75 -1.50
CA ARG A 71 -7.26 -12.35 -1.38
C ARG A 71 -6.32 -11.39 -2.10
N ILE A 72 -5.00 -11.59 -1.96
CA ILE A 72 -4.00 -10.77 -2.67
C ILE A 72 -4.18 -10.91 -4.18
N CYS A 73 -4.30 -12.14 -4.70
CA CYS A 73 -4.51 -12.36 -6.13
C CYS A 73 -5.76 -11.65 -6.67
N ARG A 74 -6.89 -11.70 -5.94
CA ARG A 74 -8.10 -10.94 -6.33
C ARG A 74 -7.87 -9.43 -6.29
N ALA A 75 -7.17 -8.94 -5.26
CA ALA A 75 -6.87 -7.52 -5.13
C ALA A 75 -5.98 -6.99 -6.26
N THR A 76 -5.07 -7.80 -6.79
CA THR A 76 -4.09 -7.44 -7.84
C THR A 76 -4.53 -7.81 -9.26
N GLU A 77 -5.59 -8.60 -9.42
CA GLU A 77 -6.05 -9.10 -10.72
C GLU A 77 -6.18 -7.96 -11.76
N GLY A 78 -5.57 -8.13 -12.94
CA GLY A 78 -5.59 -7.14 -14.02
C GLY A 78 -4.55 -6.01 -13.92
N TYR A 79 -3.74 -5.98 -12.87
CA TYR A 79 -2.69 -4.98 -12.69
C TYR A 79 -1.30 -5.55 -12.96
N ALA A 80 -0.56 -4.89 -13.85
CA ALA A 80 0.81 -5.27 -14.19
C ALA A 80 1.83 -4.80 -13.14
N ALA A 81 1.47 -3.84 -12.29
CA ALA A 81 2.30 -3.42 -11.16
C ALA A 81 1.47 -3.03 -9.94
N CYS A 82 2.07 -3.15 -8.76
CA CYS A 82 1.51 -2.67 -7.50
C CYS A 82 2.39 -1.57 -6.91
N ALA A 83 1.78 -0.45 -6.52
CA ALA A 83 2.47 0.62 -5.82
C ALA A 83 1.70 1.02 -4.57
N GLU A 84 2.34 0.89 -3.40
CA GLU A 84 1.82 1.32 -2.10
C GLU A 84 0.72 0.43 -1.47
N SER A 85 -0.28 0.01 -2.24
CA SER A 85 -1.55 -0.52 -1.69
C SER A 85 -1.44 -1.82 -0.89
N LEU A 86 -0.37 -2.59 -1.09
CA LEU A 86 -0.17 -3.92 -0.53
C LEU A 86 1.19 -4.06 0.19
N ASN A 87 1.89 -2.95 0.45
CA ASN A 87 3.28 -3.01 0.94
C ASN A 87 3.44 -3.67 2.32
N ALA A 88 2.39 -3.70 3.14
CA ALA A 88 2.39 -4.42 4.41
C ALA A 88 2.40 -5.95 4.25
N LEU A 89 2.10 -6.45 3.04
CA LEU A 89 2.08 -7.85 2.64
C LEU A 89 3.25 -8.15 1.67
N ALA A 90 4.38 -7.45 1.83
CA ALA A 90 5.51 -7.56 0.91
C ALA A 90 6.05 -8.99 0.77
N GLU A 91 6.09 -9.75 1.86
CA GLU A 91 6.55 -11.14 1.87
C GLU A 91 5.62 -12.02 1.02
N ASP A 92 4.30 -11.97 1.25
CA ASP A 92 3.32 -12.71 0.44
C ASP A 92 3.37 -12.29 -1.04
N LEU A 93 3.58 -11.01 -1.34
CA LEU A 93 3.73 -10.52 -2.71
C LEU A 93 4.98 -11.10 -3.39
N MET A 94 6.09 -11.24 -2.66
CA MET A 94 7.32 -11.83 -3.18
C MET A 94 7.17 -13.33 -3.42
N ASP A 95 6.40 -14.03 -2.58
CA ASP A 95 6.10 -15.45 -2.75
C ASP A 95 5.13 -15.69 -3.92
N LEU A 96 4.12 -14.84 -4.10
CA LEU A 96 3.14 -14.93 -5.18
C LEU A 96 3.71 -14.52 -6.55
N TYR A 97 4.61 -13.53 -6.55
CA TYR A 97 5.19 -12.97 -7.77
C TYR A 97 6.72 -13.03 -7.73
N PRO A 98 7.33 -14.22 -7.71
CA PRO A 98 8.77 -14.38 -7.54
C PRO A 98 9.59 -13.78 -8.71
N ASP A 99 8.98 -13.66 -9.89
CA ASP A 99 9.62 -13.07 -11.07
C ASP A 99 9.51 -11.53 -11.12
N ALA A 100 8.67 -10.93 -10.27
CA ALA A 100 8.42 -9.51 -10.30
C ALA A 100 9.66 -8.72 -9.86
N LYS A 101 9.91 -7.60 -10.55
CA LYS A 101 10.99 -6.69 -10.18
C LYS A 101 10.56 -5.84 -8.99
N LEU A 102 11.46 -5.69 -8.03
CA LEU A 102 11.20 -4.90 -6.82
C LEU A 102 11.78 -3.50 -6.97
N ILE A 103 10.99 -2.50 -6.58
CA ILE A 103 11.42 -1.09 -6.47
C ILE A 103 11.17 -0.66 -5.03
N LEU A 104 12.24 -0.30 -4.32
CA LEU A 104 12.16 0.31 -2.99
C LEU A 104 12.56 1.78 -3.07
N ASN A 105 11.57 2.66 -3.08
CA ASN A 105 11.78 4.10 -3.07
C ASN A 105 11.76 4.66 -1.65
N ILE A 106 12.79 5.44 -1.34
CA ILE A 106 13.01 6.05 -0.03
C ILE A 106 12.93 7.57 -0.17
N ARG A 107 12.31 8.23 0.81
CA ARG A 107 12.28 9.69 0.86
C ARG A 107 13.59 10.21 1.47
N PRO A 108 14.33 11.08 0.76
CA PRO A 108 15.51 11.72 1.34
C PRO A 108 15.13 12.79 2.38
N PRO A 109 16.07 13.21 3.23
CA PRO A 109 15.89 14.37 4.09
C PRO A 109 15.46 15.61 3.30
N SER A 110 14.56 16.41 3.87
CA SER A 110 14.04 17.62 3.21
C SER A 110 14.70 18.91 3.69
N ILE A 111 15.39 18.86 4.83
CA ILE A 111 16.13 19.98 5.43
C ILE A 111 17.48 19.50 5.98
N PRO A 112 18.49 20.37 6.10
CA PRO A 112 19.77 20.01 6.73
C PRO A 112 19.58 19.49 8.16
N GLY A 113 20.27 18.38 8.49
CA GLY A 113 20.23 17.77 9.83
C GLY A 113 19.02 16.88 10.12
N GLU A 114 18.13 16.67 9.15
CA GLU A 114 16.98 15.77 9.26
C GLU A 114 17.33 14.35 8.78
N THR A 115 16.66 13.33 9.32
CA THR A 115 16.70 11.95 8.81
C THR A 115 15.54 11.67 7.84
N GLU A 116 15.69 10.65 6.99
CA GLU A 116 14.68 10.17 6.03
C GLU A 116 13.33 9.93 6.70
N GLY A 117 13.35 9.27 7.87
CA GLY A 117 12.15 8.94 8.65
C GLY A 117 11.40 10.18 9.14
N ILE A 118 12.11 11.22 9.57
CA ILE A 118 11.48 12.48 10.03
C ILE A 118 10.89 13.22 8.83
N SER A 119 11.60 13.27 7.69
CA SER A 119 11.08 13.88 6.47
C SER A 119 9.81 13.17 5.99
N TRP A 120 9.80 11.83 6.04
CA TRP A 120 8.64 11.00 5.74
C TRP A 120 7.48 11.26 6.69
N ALA A 121 7.71 11.21 8.00
CA ALA A 121 6.69 11.46 9.00
C ALA A 121 6.05 12.85 8.84
N ARG A 122 6.85 13.88 8.56
CA ARG A 122 6.36 15.23 8.24
C ARG A 122 5.48 15.24 7.00
N SER A 123 5.90 14.58 5.92
CA SER A 123 5.13 14.49 4.68
C SER A 123 3.80 13.77 4.87
N CYS A 124 3.80 12.66 5.64
CA CYS A 124 2.59 11.95 6.05
C CYS A 124 1.67 12.86 6.87
N LYS A 125 2.22 13.57 7.87
CA LYS A 125 1.45 14.52 8.68
C LYS A 125 0.84 15.63 7.84
N ASN A 126 1.52 16.13 6.80
CA ASN A 126 0.99 17.22 5.99
C ASN A 126 -0.07 16.79 4.97
N THR A 127 -0.12 15.50 4.61
CA THR A 127 -0.95 15.04 3.48
C THR A 127 -2.01 14.01 3.88
N ILE A 128 -1.62 13.02 4.69
CA ILE A 128 -2.47 11.89 5.07
C ILE A 128 -3.23 12.19 6.36
N SER A 129 -2.69 13.03 7.25
CA SER A 129 -3.35 13.31 8.54
C SER A 129 -4.77 13.86 8.41
N PHE A 130 -5.06 14.51 7.27
CA PHE A 130 -6.40 14.96 6.92
C PHE A 130 -7.39 13.78 6.82
N PHE A 131 -6.98 12.67 6.21
CA PHE A 131 -7.79 11.45 6.08
C PHE A 131 -7.85 10.62 7.36
N THR A 132 -6.90 10.80 8.28
CA THR A 132 -6.95 10.19 9.62
C THR A 132 -7.74 11.01 10.64
N SER A 133 -8.24 12.20 10.26
CA SER A 133 -9.15 12.97 11.11
C SER A 133 -10.48 12.20 11.25
N PRO A 134 -10.92 11.89 12.48
CA PRO A 134 -12.17 11.15 12.71
C PRO A 134 -13.38 11.78 12.00
N TRP A 135 -13.39 13.11 11.88
CA TRP A 135 -14.46 13.86 11.22
C TRP A 135 -14.45 13.71 9.70
N VAL A 136 -13.27 13.79 9.07
CA VAL A 136 -13.13 13.63 7.62
C VAL A 136 -13.45 12.19 7.22
N PHE A 137 -12.96 11.21 7.98
CA PHE A 137 -13.29 9.80 7.79
C PHE A 137 -14.81 9.56 7.88
N THR A 138 -15.46 10.13 8.90
CA THR A 138 -16.92 10.00 9.07
C THR A 138 -17.70 10.65 7.94
N ILE A 139 -17.28 11.82 7.44
CA ILE A 139 -17.94 12.50 6.32
C ILE A 139 -17.77 11.71 5.03
N VAL A 140 -16.55 11.29 4.70
CA VAL A 140 -16.28 10.48 3.49
C VAL A 140 -17.04 9.17 3.55
N GLN A 141 -17.04 8.49 4.70
CA GLN A 141 -17.81 7.26 4.89
C GLN A 141 -19.31 7.50 4.71
N LYS A 142 -19.90 8.54 5.33
CA LYS A 142 -21.33 8.84 5.18
C LYS A 142 -21.71 9.20 3.74
N LEU A 143 -20.83 9.86 3.01
CA LEU A 143 -21.04 10.21 1.60
C LEU A 143 -20.86 9.02 0.66
N SER A 144 -20.03 8.04 1.00
CA SER A 144 -19.87 6.80 0.23
C SER A 144 -20.90 5.71 0.60
N SER A 145 -21.48 5.77 1.81
CA SER A 145 -22.46 4.79 2.31
C SER A 145 -23.89 4.99 1.78
N SER A 146 -24.13 5.99 0.92
CA SER A 146 -25.39 6.09 0.16
C SER A 146 -25.50 5.01 -0.93
N ALA A 147 -24.45 4.20 -1.13
CA ALA A 147 -24.53 2.89 -1.77
C ALA A 147 -23.81 1.85 -0.89
N VAL A 148 -24.59 0.98 -0.25
CA VAL A 148 -24.19 -0.24 0.49
C VAL A 148 -23.69 -0.04 1.94
N PRO A 149 -24.27 -0.76 2.93
CA PRO A 149 -23.84 -0.68 4.32
C PRO A 149 -22.59 -1.56 4.55
N VAL A 150 -21.46 -0.96 4.93
CA VAL A 150 -20.28 -1.69 5.40
C VAL A 150 -20.07 -1.40 6.88
N ALA A 151 -19.95 -2.49 7.65
CA ALA A 151 -19.78 -2.51 9.09
C ALA A 151 -18.58 -1.68 9.57
N THR A 152 -18.80 -1.00 10.69
CA THR A 152 -17.90 -0.10 11.39
C THR A 152 -16.58 -0.78 11.78
N VAL A 153 -15.45 -0.18 11.40
CA VAL A 153 -14.12 -0.60 11.90
C VAL A 153 -13.31 0.65 12.27
N PRO A 154 -13.34 1.11 13.54
CA PRO A 154 -12.36 2.06 14.03
C PRO A 154 -11.08 1.30 14.44
N ASN A 155 -9.91 1.81 14.08
CA ASN A 155 -8.57 1.51 14.66
C ASN A 155 -7.52 0.65 13.92
N LEU A 156 -7.71 0.19 12.69
CA LEU A 156 -6.62 -0.56 12.01
C LEU A 156 -5.45 0.32 11.53
N LEU A 157 -5.68 1.59 11.19
CA LEU A 157 -4.62 2.51 10.74
C LEU A 157 -3.67 2.96 11.87
N CYS A 158 -4.06 2.85 13.14
CA CYS A 158 -3.21 3.24 14.28
C CYS A 158 -2.30 2.11 14.78
N ARG A 159 -2.58 0.83 14.47
CA ARG A 159 -1.75 -0.29 14.92
C ARG A 159 -0.57 -0.61 14.01
N ALA A 160 -0.59 -0.17 12.74
CA ALA A 160 0.50 -0.39 11.78
C ALA A 160 1.66 0.63 11.90
N LEU A 161 1.61 1.55 12.87
CA LEU A 161 2.67 2.54 13.10
C LEU A 161 3.11 2.57 14.56
N PRO A 162 3.84 1.56 15.06
CA PRO A 162 4.67 1.78 16.23
C PRO A 162 5.84 2.68 15.81
N CYS A 163 5.72 3.95 16.14
CA CYS A 163 6.77 4.96 16.01
C CYS A 163 7.97 4.72 16.97
N GLU A 164 8.11 3.52 17.57
CA GLU A 164 9.11 3.22 18.59
C GLU A 164 10.19 2.19 18.20
N LEU A 165 10.20 1.64 16.98
CA LEU A 165 11.23 0.65 16.58
C LEU A 165 12.45 1.23 15.83
N ALA A 166 12.57 2.56 15.72
CA ALA A 166 13.74 3.19 15.12
C ALA A 166 14.98 3.22 16.05
N GLY A 167 14.89 2.74 17.30
CA GLY A 167 15.94 2.89 18.31
C GLY A 167 16.70 1.63 18.76
N SER A 168 16.24 0.41 18.46
CA SER A 168 16.68 -0.79 19.21
C SER A 168 17.32 -1.91 18.39
N VAL A 169 17.41 -1.82 17.06
CA VAL A 169 18.03 -2.87 16.21
C VAL A 169 19.53 -2.67 15.98
N LEU A 170 20.13 -1.55 16.40
CA LEU A 170 21.57 -1.26 16.22
C LEU A 170 22.48 -1.60 17.42
N ARG A 171 22.02 -2.40 18.41
CA ARG A 171 22.80 -2.68 19.64
C ARG A 171 22.93 -4.14 20.07
N ARG A 172 22.83 -5.11 19.14
CA ARG A 172 23.23 -6.50 19.43
C ARG A 172 23.97 -7.16 18.27
N ARG A 173 25.17 -6.65 17.98
CA ARG A 173 26.31 -7.46 17.52
C ARG A 173 27.58 -6.79 18.05
N GLY A 174 28.03 -7.31 19.19
CA GLY A 174 29.26 -6.99 19.91
C GLY A 174 29.43 -8.08 20.96
#